data_AF-A0A2W5ZAL8-F1
#
_entry.id   AF-A0A2W5ZAL8-F1
#
_cell.length_a   1.000
_cell.length_b   1.000
_cell.length_c   1.000
_cell.angle_alpha   90.00
_cell.angle_beta   90.00
_cell.angle_gamma   90.00
#
_symmetry.space_group_name_H-M   'P 1'
#
loop_
_entity.id
_entity.type
_entity.pdbx_description
1 polymer ?
#
loop_
_entity_poly.entity_id
_entity_poly.type
_entity_poly.pdbx_seq_one_letter_code
_entity_poly.pdbx_strand_id
1 'polypeptide(L)'
;MADALTPRRNETASHARLKRLACIWAQARGYSACAVEVSLPHCRFRADVAAFRQDRKGHRSAIFECKQALPDLRRDNCESASARAQLEQLQTRRAVIERNLRVHYPTLRTGESLFPDFDAWDFSTLDHRGYSRVLRNGAAVARRLVDCTKFEKVARYHCANLFYLVIAEPLRDLSFEMPSGWGLLVQNGEALELVEKPTWHENTAEALLHFVRRVAAAATRAVNRELAITRDEIESIRADLI
;
A
#
# COMPACT_ATOMS: atom_id res chain seq x y z
N MET A 1 20.11 2.00 -28.19
CA MET A 1 18.71 2.35 -27.88
C MET A 1 18.15 1.37 -26.87
N ALA A 2 18.25 1.76 -25.59
CA ALA A 2 17.52 1.21 -24.45
C ALA A 2 17.79 2.24 -23.35
N ASP A 3 17.03 3.34 -23.35
CA ASP A 3 17.17 4.32 -22.29
C ASP A 3 16.56 3.71 -21.02
N ALA A 4 17.45 3.20 -20.18
CA ALA A 4 17.08 2.57 -18.93
C ALA A 4 16.45 3.64 -18.05
N LEU A 5 15.22 3.41 -17.59
CA LEU A 5 14.67 4.18 -16.47
C LEU A 5 15.73 4.20 -15.37
N THR A 6 16.39 5.35 -15.16
CA THR A 6 17.46 5.46 -14.17
C THR A 6 16.87 5.10 -12.82
N PRO A 7 17.39 4.07 -12.13
CA PRO A 7 16.82 3.62 -10.87
C PRO A 7 16.87 4.78 -9.87
N ARG A 8 15.73 5.08 -9.25
CA ARG A 8 15.70 6.05 -8.15
C ARG A 8 16.57 5.54 -7.00
N ARG A 9 17.05 6.46 -6.17
CA ARG A 9 18.02 6.23 -5.07
C ARG A 9 17.74 5.06 -4.10
N ASN A 10 16.52 4.46 -4.12
CA ASN A 10 16.10 3.32 -3.29
C ASN A 10 15.36 2.21 -4.07
N GLU A 11 15.29 2.26 -5.41
CA GLU A 11 14.60 1.27 -6.24
C GLU A 11 15.59 0.25 -6.78
N THR A 12 15.33 -1.05 -6.60
CA THR A 12 16.18 -2.11 -7.14
C THR A 12 15.96 -2.27 -8.65
N ALA A 13 17.00 -2.70 -9.37
CA ALA A 13 16.89 -3.01 -10.79
C ALA A 13 15.79 -4.07 -11.07
N SER A 14 15.63 -5.04 -10.18
CA SER A 14 14.58 -6.06 -10.27
C SER A 14 13.17 -5.49 -10.15
N HIS A 15 12.93 -4.54 -9.22
CA HIS A 15 11.61 -3.89 -9.09
C HIS A 15 11.31 -3.01 -10.30
N ALA A 16 12.30 -2.25 -10.78
CA ALA A 16 12.17 -1.47 -12.01
C ALA A 16 11.86 -2.35 -13.23
N ARG A 17 12.48 -3.55 -13.31
CA ARG A 17 12.20 -4.54 -14.35
C ARG A 17 10.76 -5.06 -14.28
N LEU A 18 10.24 -5.38 -13.09
CA LEU A 18 8.83 -5.80 -12.95
C LEU A 18 7.85 -4.70 -13.42
N LYS A 19 8.10 -3.43 -13.07
CA LYS A 19 7.28 -2.31 -13.56
C LYS A 19 7.32 -2.19 -15.08
N ARG A 20 8.50 -2.30 -15.68
CA ARG A 20 8.66 -2.31 -17.14
C ARG A 20 7.86 -3.45 -17.78
N LEU A 21 7.99 -4.66 -17.26
CA LEU A 21 7.25 -5.82 -17.76
C LEU A 21 5.74 -5.65 -17.61
N ALA A 22 5.28 -5.04 -16.51
CA ALA A 22 3.86 -4.73 -16.31
C ALA A 22 3.33 -3.72 -17.33
N CYS A 23 4.08 -2.65 -17.63
CA CYS A 23 3.73 -1.72 -18.70
C CYS A 23 3.61 -2.41 -20.06
N ILE A 24 4.60 -3.24 -20.44
CA ILE A 24 4.59 -3.98 -21.71
C ILE A 24 3.38 -4.91 -21.77
N TRP A 25 3.14 -5.68 -20.71
CA TRP A 25 2.02 -6.61 -20.64
C TRP A 25 0.67 -5.90 -20.77
N ALA A 26 0.52 -4.73 -20.13
CA ALA A 26 -0.67 -3.91 -20.22
C ALA A 26 -0.85 -3.36 -21.65
N GLN A 27 0.17 -2.76 -22.23
CA GLN A 27 0.10 -2.22 -23.60
C GLN A 27 -0.22 -3.30 -24.63
N ALA A 28 0.38 -4.49 -24.51
CA ALA A 28 0.07 -5.65 -25.35
C ALA A 28 -1.41 -6.10 -25.25
N ARG A 29 -2.12 -5.71 -24.18
CA ARG A 29 -3.57 -5.96 -23.97
C ARG A 29 -4.43 -4.75 -24.28
N GLY A 30 -3.90 -3.78 -25.01
CA GLY A 30 -4.63 -2.61 -25.49
C GLY A 30 -4.79 -1.50 -24.45
N TYR A 31 -4.02 -1.53 -23.35
CA TYR A 31 -3.91 -0.38 -22.46
C TYR A 31 -3.13 0.75 -23.15
N SER A 32 -3.86 1.75 -23.63
CA SER A 32 -3.33 2.86 -24.42
C SER A 32 -2.57 3.90 -23.60
N ALA A 33 -2.85 4.01 -22.30
CA ALA A 33 -2.12 4.87 -21.38
C ALA A 33 -1.58 4.04 -20.21
N CYS A 34 -0.28 4.14 -19.94
CA CYS A 34 0.38 3.52 -18.80
C CYS A 34 1.32 4.54 -18.15
N ALA A 35 1.39 4.55 -16.83
CA ALA A 35 2.37 5.33 -16.09
C ALA A 35 2.84 4.58 -14.84
N VAL A 36 4.06 4.89 -14.41
CA VAL A 36 4.66 4.35 -13.20
C VAL A 36 4.52 5.34 -12.04
N GLU A 37 4.50 4.84 -10.80
CA GLU A 37 4.47 5.67 -9.57
C GLU A 37 3.26 6.61 -9.48
N VAL A 38 2.08 6.07 -9.78
CA VAL A 38 0.84 6.83 -9.92
C VAL A 38 0.14 6.96 -8.57
N SER A 39 -0.02 8.18 -8.09
CA SER A 39 -0.85 8.46 -6.91
C SER A 39 -2.30 8.08 -7.18
N LEU A 40 -2.92 7.33 -6.28
CA LEU A 40 -4.28 6.83 -6.45
C LEU A 40 -5.34 7.81 -5.94
N PRO A 41 -6.55 7.80 -6.52
CA PRO A 41 -7.67 8.58 -5.99
C PRO A 41 -8.14 7.98 -4.65
N HIS A 42 -8.65 8.82 -3.75
CA HIS A 42 -9.28 8.43 -2.48
C HIS A 42 -8.37 7.71 -1.44
N CYS A 43 -7.08 7.53 -1.71
CA CYS A 43 -6.13 7.01 -0.73
C CYS A 43 -4.73 7.63 -0.89
N ARG A 44 -3.91 7.53 0.15
CA ARG A 44 -2.53 8.08 0.15
C ARG A 44 -1.53 7.25 -0.67
N PHE A 45 -1.95 6.10 -1.19
CA PHE A 45 -1.05 5.14 -1.80
C PHE A 45 -0.70 5.53 -3.24
N ARG A 46 0.44 5.00 -3.70
CA ARG A 46 0.85 5.03 -5.10
C ARG A 46 0.83 3.61 -5.64
N ALA A 47 0.31 3.47 -6.86
CA ALA A 47 0.46 2.27 -7.66
C ALA A 47 1.84 2.27 -8.32
N ASP A 48 2.49 1.10 -8.34
CA ASP A 48 3.74 0.90 -9.05
C ASP A 48 3.55 1.15 -10.55
N VAL A 49 2.48 0.57 -11.13
CA VAL A 49 2.01 0.89 -12.48
C VAL A 49 0.50 1.07 -12.47
N ALA A 50 0.01 2.05 -13.21
CA ALA A 50 -1.42 2.22 -13.49
C ALA A 50 -1.62 2.34 -15.00
N ALA A 51 -2.66 1.68 -15.50
CA ALA A 51 -2.96 1.60 -16.92
C ALA A 51 -4.44 1.88 -17.19
N PHE A 52 -4.71 2.51 -18.33
CA PHE A 52 -6.05 2.82 -18.81
C PHE A 52 -6.20 2.43 -20.28
N ARG A 53 -7.38 1.94 -20.64
CA ARG A 53 -7.84 1.83 -22.03
C ARG A 53 -9.26 2.32 -22.17
N GLN A 54 -9.54 2.82 -23.37
CA GLN A 54 -10.87 3.08 -23.85
C GLN A 54 -11.02 2.41 -25.22
N ASP A 55 -12.01 1.55 -25.36
CA ASP A 55 -12.36 0.86 -26.59
C ASP A 55 -13.87 0.96 -26.85
N ARG A 56 -14.35 0.38 -27.96
CA ARG A 56 -15.78 0.38 -28.32
C ARG A 56 -16.68 -0.32 -27.30
N LYS A 57 -16.11 -1.19 -26.46
CA LYS A 57 -16.80 -1.94 -25.40
C LYS A 57 -16.77 -1.21 -24.06
N GLY A 58 -16.14 -0.04 -23.99
CA GLY A 58 -16.10 0.82 -22.81
C GLY A 58 -14.68 1.15 -22.35
N HIS A 59 -14.58 1.58 -21.10
CA HIS A 59 -13.31 1.93 -20.47
C HIS A 59 -12.86 0.83 -19.52
N ARG A 60 -11.54 0.69 -19.34
CA ARG A 60 -10.97 -0.13 -18.27
C ARG A 60 -9.75 0.53 -17.68
N SER A 61 -9.70 0.54 -16.36
CA SER A 61 -8.53 0.92 -15.57
C SER A 61 -7.94 -0.30 -14.89
N ALA A 62 -6.63 -0.35 -14.77
CA ALA A 62 -5.91 -1.40 -14.07
C ALA A 62 -4.78 -0.81 -13.21
N ILE A 63 -4.59 -1.39 -12.04
CA ILE A 63 -3.46 -1.12 -11.15
C ILE A 63 -2.61 -2.37 -11.07
N PHE A 64 -1.29 -2.19 -11.11
CA PHE A 64 -0.31 -3.25 -10.95
C PHE A 64 0.61 -2.88 -9.79
N GLU A 65 0.74 -3.81 -8.84
CA GLU A 65 1.67 -3.70 -7.71
C GLU A 65 2.78 -4.71 -7.89
N CYS A 66 4.03 -4.27 -7.89
CA CYS A 66 5.19 -5.09 -8.20
C CYS A 66 5.91 -5.49 -6.91
N LYS A 67 6.06 -6.80 -6.66
CA LYS A 67 6.73 -7.33 -5.47
C LYS A 67 7.83 -8.32 -5.86
N GLN A 68 9.05 -8.03 -5.41
CA GLN A 68 10.23 -8.88 -5.65
C GLN A 68 10.54 -9.81 -4.47
N ALA A 69 10.03 -9.52 -3.27
CA ALA A 69 10.33 -10.27 -2.05
C ALA A 69 9.10 -10.45 -1.17
N LEU A 70 9.04 -11.59 -0.48
CA LEU A 70 7.95 -11.96 0.42
C LEU A 70 7.71 -10.95 1.56
N PRO A 71 8.74 -10.39 2.23
CA PRO A 71 8.51 -9.38 3.26
C PRO A 71 7.80 -8.14 2.72
N ASP A 72 8.06 -7.73 1.47
CA ASP A 72 7.42 -6.58 0.85
C ASP A 72 5.96 -6.88 0.47
N LEU A 73 5.67 -8.12 0.07
CA LEU A 73 4.31 -8.59 -0.19
C LEU A 73 3.48 -8.57 1.10
N ARG A 74 3.97 -9.24 2.16
CA ARG A 74 3.28 -9.34 3.45
C ARG A 74 3.09 -8.00 4.13
N ARG A 75 4.01 -7.05 3.92
CA ARG A 75 3.87 -5.67 4.43
C ARG A 75 2.62 -4.99 3.86
N ASP A 76 2.23 -5.26 2.62
CA ASP A 76 1.10 -4.58 1.99
C ASP A 76 -0.22 -5.36 2.08
N ASN A 77 -0.14 -6.64 2.50
CA ASN A 77 -1.26 -7.58 2.58
C ASN A 77 -1.79 -7.82 4.02
N CYS A 78 -1.82 -6.78 4.86
CA CYS A 78 -2.47 -6.90 6.16
C CYS A 78 -3.99 -6.97 6.00
N GLU A 79 -4.59 -8.08 6.43
CA GLU A 79 -6.03 -8.22 6.54
C GLU A 79 -6.55 -7.45 7.76
N SER A 80 -7.29 -6.36 7.52
CA SER A 80 -7.72 -5.47 8.60
C SER A 80 -8.64 -6.15 9.62
N ALA A 81 -9.45 -7.12 9.20
CA ALA A 81 -10.39 -7.81 10.09
C ALA A 81 -9.65 -8.63 11.14
N SER A 82 -8.74 -9.52 10.71
CA SER A 82 -7.90 -10.33 11.60
C SER A 82 -7.01 -9.46 12.49
N ALA A 83 -6.39 -8.42 11.93
CA ALA A 83 -5.55 -7.51 12.71
C ALA A 83 -6.35 -6.71 13.77
N ARG A 84 -7.61 -6.33 13.49
CA ARG A 84 -8.50 -5.71 14.50
C ARG A 84 -8.87 -6.68 15.60
N ALA A 85 -9.26 -7.92 15.25
CA ALA A 85 -9.57 -8.95 16.24
C ALA A 85 -8.35 -9.26 17.13
N GLN A 86 -7.15 -9.31 16.55
CA GLN A 86 -5.91 -9.47 17.32
C GLN A 86 -5.63 -8.29 18.25
N LEU A 87 -5.90 -7.06 17.80
CA LEU A 87 -5.75 -5.87 18.63
C LEU A 87 -6.72 -5.87 19.82
N GLU A 88 -7.97 -6.26 19.59
CA GLU A 88 -8.98 -6.42 20.63
C GLU A 88 -8.56 -7.47 21.68
N GLN A 89 -8.08 -8.64 21.24
CA GLN A 89 -7.56 -9.66 22.16
C GLN A 89 -6.38 -9.14 23.00
N LEU A 90 -5.47 -8.36 22.41
CA LEU A 90 -4.35 -7.74 23.13
C LEU A 90 -4.83 -6.67 24.13
N GLN A 91 -5.87 -5.91 23.79
CA GLN A 91 -6.49 -4.95 24.71
C GLN A 91 -7.17 -5.66 25.89
N THR A 92 -7.92 -6.73 25.65
CA THR A 92 -8.50 -7.57 26.72
C THR A 92 -7.40 -8.15 27.61
N ARG A 93 -6.33 -8.69 27.02
CA ARG A 93 -5.21 -9.24 27.78
C ARG A 93 -4.50 -8.17 28.61
N ARG A 94 -4.33 -6.96 28.07
CA ARG A 94 -3.79 -5.80 28.78
C ARG A 94 -4.65 -5.48 30.01
N ALA A 95 -5.96 -5.38 29.85
CA ALA A 95 -6.89 -5.07 30.94
C ALA A 95 -6.83 -6.12 32.07
N VAL A 96 -6.71 -7.41 31.73
CA VAL A 96 -6.55 -8.50 32.72
C VAL A 96 -5.24 -8.36 33.50
N ILE A 97 -4.12 -8.10 32.80
CA ILE A 97 -2.82 -7.91 33.45
C ILE A 97 -2.86 -6.68 34.36
N GLU A 98 -3.38 -5.54 33.89
CA GLU A 98 -3.50 -4.33 34.69
C GLU A 98 -4.37 -4.58 35.93
N ARG A 99 -5.51 -5.27 35.80
CA ARG A 99 -6.35 -5.63 36.95
C ARG A 99 -5.57 -6.41 38.01
N ASN A 100 -4.76 -7.37 37.59
CA ASN A 100 -3.94 -8.17 38.52
C ASN A 100 -2.81 -7.34 39.13
N LEU A 101 -2.14 -6.51 38.33
CA LEU A 101 -1.08 -5.62 38.81
C LEU A 101 -1.60 -4.61 39.85
N ARG A 102 -2.84 -4.11 39.69
CA ARG A 102 -3.48 -3.22 40.68
C ARG A 102 -3.64 -3.87 42.05
N VAL A 103 -3.86 -5.18 42.10
CA VAL A 103 -3.98 -5.94 43.37
C VAL A 103 -2.60 -6.09 44.03
N HIS A 104 -1.57 -6.38 43.25
CA HIS A 104 -0.22 -6.66 43.77
C HIS A 104 0.61 -5.41 44.06
N TYR A 105 0.35 -4.31 43.35
CA TYR A 105 1.16 -3.09 43.41
C TYR A 105 0.29 -1.83 43.61
N PRO A 106 -0.47 -1.73 44.72
CA PRO A 106 -1.37 -0.58 44.97
C PRO A 106 -0.65 0.78 45.00
N THR A 107 0.67 0.78 45.22
CA THR A 107 1.53 1.97 45.23
C THR A 107 1.74 2.61 43.85
N LEU A 108 1.26 2.00 42.77
CA LEU A 108 1.36 2.56 41.41
C LEU A 108 0.26 3.59 41.09
N ARG A 109 -0.60 3.91 42.05
CA ARG A 109 -1.56 5.00 41.94
C ARG A 109 -0.84 6.34 41.81
N THR A 110 -1.29 7.19 40.89
CA THR A 110 -0.65 8.49 40.65
C THR A 110 -1.05 9.55 41.68
N GLY A 111 -2.19 9.38 42.36
CA GLY A 111 -2.68 10.33 43.36
C GLY A 111 -3.16 11.66 42.77
N GLU A 112 -3.41 11.71 41.46
CA GLU A 112 -3.80 12.94 40.75
C GLU A 112 -5.32 13.19 40.82
N SER A 113 -6.11 12.17 41.20
CA SER A 113 -7.55 12.28 41.37
C SER A 113 -7.96 12.52 42.83
N LEU A 114 -8.91 13.44 43.04
CA LEU A 114 -9.57 13.64 44.35
C LEU A 114 -10.41 12.42 44.78
N PHE A 115 -10.80 11.57 43.84
CA PHE A 115 -11.57 10.36 44.08
C PHE A 115 -10.69 9.12 43.82
N PRO A 116 -10.42 8.28 44.84
CA PRO A 116 -9.54 7.11 44.71
C PRO A 116 -9.96 6.08 43.66
N ASP A 117 -11.25 6.04 43.30
CA ASP A 117 -11.79 5.12 42.28
C ASP A 117 -11.54 5.60 40.84
N PHE A 118 -11.26 6.89 40.67
CA PHE A 118 -10.94 7.52 39.38
C PHE A 118 -9.45 7.80 39.23
N ASP A 119 -8.65 7.43 40.23
CA ASP A 119 -7.21 7.66 40.20
C ASP A 119 -6.51 6.78 39.17
N ALA A 120 -5.53 7.36 38.48
CA ALA A 120 -4.80 6.68 37.42
C ALA A 120 -3.72 5.77 38.00
N TRP A 121 -3.26 4.83 37.17
CA TRP A 121 -2.22 3.88 37.53
C TRP A 121 -1.06 4.01 36.57
N ASP A 122 0.13 4.25 37.10
CA ASP A 122 1.35 4.27 36.31
C ASP A 122 2.07 2.92 36.36
N PHE A 123 1.93 2.14 35.30
CA PHE A 123 2.62 0.85 35.14
C PHE A 123 3.99 0.98 34.44
N SER A 124 4.42 2.19 34.07
CA SER A 124 5.64 2.40 33.28
C SER A 124 6.92 2.07 34.05
N THR A 125 6.88 2.18 35.37
CA THR A 125 7.99 1.94 36.28
C THR A 125 8.20 0.45 36.62
N LEU A 126 7.25 -0.42 36.25
CA LEU A 126 7.35 -1.87 36.48
C LEU A 126 8.09 -2.61 35.36
N ASP A 127 9.11 -3.40 35.72
CA ASP A 127 9.71 -4.39 34.80
C ASP A 127 8.86 -5.67 34.71
N HIS A 128 7.65 -5.55 34.17
CA HIS A 128 6.75 -6.68 33.96
C HIS A 128 6.79 -7.18 32.51
N ARG A 129 7.66 -8.17 32.23
CA ARG A 129 7.91 -8.71 30.88
C ARG A 129 6.65 -9.03 30.07
N GLY A 130 5.64 -9.62 30.72
CA GLY A 130 4.36 -9.96 30.07
C GLY A 130 3.56 -8.73 29.63
N TYR A 131 3.59 -7.67 30.42
CA TYR A 131 2.90 -6.41 30.13
C TYR A 131 3.62 -5.66 29.01
N SER A 132 4.94 -5.53 29.11
CA SER A 132 5.79 -4.91 28.08
C SER A 132 5.69 -5.63 26.72
N ARG A 133 5.52 -6.95 26.71
CA ARG A 133 5.26 -7.73 25.49
C ARG A 133 3.88 -7.41 24.89
N VAL A 134 2.83 -7.35 25.70
CA VAL A 134 1.48 -7.01 25.23
C VAL A 134 1.44 -5.61 24.64
N LEU A 135 2.06 -4.61 25.28
CA LEU A 135 2.14 -3.25 24.77
C LEU A 135 2.90 -3.17 23.43
N ARG A 136 4.07 -3.81 23.33
CA ARG A 136 4.84 -3.85 22.07
C ARG A 136 4.07 -4.51 20.95
N ASN A 137 3.43 -5.65 21.21
CA ASN A 137 2.63 -6.37 20.23
C ASN A 137 1.42 -5.52 19.79
N GLY A 138 0.72 -4.90 20.73
CA GLY A 138 -0.42 -4.01 20.44
C GLY A 138 -0.01 -2.85 19.55
N ALA A 139 1.09 -2.17 19.87
CA ALA A 139 1.63 -1.08 19.05
C ALA A 139 2.03 -1.56 17.64
N ALA A 140 2.62 -2.75 17.52
CA ALA A 140 2.97 -3.33 16.22
C ALA A 140 1.74 -3.64 15.36
N VAL A 141 0.71 -4.26 15.94
CA VAL A 141 -0.55 -4.57 15.23
C VAL A 141 -1.30 -3.29 14.84
N ALA A 142 -1.37 -2.30 15.74
CA ALA A 142 -1.98 -1.00 15.44
C ALA A 142 -1.28 -0.28 14.27
N ARG A 143 0.06 -0.28 14.24
CA ARG A 143 0.82 0.28 13.09
C ARG A 143 0.50 -0.47 11.79
N ARG A 144 0.39 -1.80 11.83
CA ARG A 144 0.02 -2.59 10.65
C ARG A 144 -1.37 -2.20 10.11
N LEU A 145 -2.35 -1.97 10.96
CA LEU A 145 -3.69 -1.51 10.51
C LEU A 145 -3.67 -0.16 9.78
N VAL A 146 -2.72 0.71 10.12
CA VAL A 146 -2.59 2.03 9.48
C VAL A 146 -1.82 1.92 8.16
N ASP A 147 -0.68 1.22 8.18
CA ASP A 147 0.33 1.26 7.13
C ASP A 147 0.32 0.07 6.18
N CYS A 148 -0.16 -1.10 6.63
CA CYS A 148 0.03 -2.37 5.94
C CYS A 148 -1.21 -2.89 5.20
N THR A 149 -2.25 -2.07 5.03
CA THR A 149 -3.55 -2.48 4.45
C THR A 149 -3.72 -1.97 3.01
N LYS A 150 -2.62 -1.86 2.25
CA LYS A 150 -2.61 -1.20 0.93
C LYS A 150 -3.56 -1.90 -0.03
N PHE A 151 -3.40 -3.22 -0.21
CA PHE A 151 -4.20 -3.99 -1.17
C PHE A 151 -5.70 -3.94 -0.84
N GLU A 152 -6.04 -4.12 0.44
CA GLU A 152 -7.43 -4.03 0.92
C GLU A 152 -8.03 -2.64 0.66
N LYS A 153 -7.31 -1.56 0.99
CA LYS A 153 -7.81 -0.18 0.80
C LYS A 153 -7.96 0.17 -0.68
N VAL A 154 -6.98 -0.18 -1.51
CA VAL A 154 -7.00 0.10 -2.95
C VAL A 154 -8.17 -0.63 -3.64
N ALA A 155 -8.43 -1.88 -3.26
CA ALA A 155 -9.59 -2.63 -3.74
C ALA A 155 -10.92 -2.08 -3.20
N ARG A 156 -11.00 -1.80 -1.88
CA ARG A 156 -12.21 -1.28 -1.21
C ARG A 156 -12.66 0.06 -1.80
N TYR A 157 -11.73 0.95 -2.13
CA TYR A 157 -12.06 2.26 -2.70
C TYR A 157 -12.23 2.22 -4.23
N HIS A 158 -12.21 1.03 -4.85
CA HIS A 158 -12.36 0.83 -6.29
C HIS A 158 -11.47 1.79 -7.10
N CYS A 159 -10.19 1.93 -6.69
CA CYS A 159 -9.27 2.86 -7.35
C CYS A 159 -9.05 2.55 -8.83
N ALA A 160 -9.35 1.33 -9.28
CA ALA A 160 -9.39 0.90 -10.67
C ALA A 160 -10.42 -0.24 -10.84
N ASN A 161 -10.70 -0.64 -12.09
CA ASN A 161 -11.59 -1.77 -12.35
C ASN A 161 -10.93 -3.12 -12.07
N LEU A 162 -9.61 -3.22 -12.29
CA LEU A 162 -8.83 -4.45 -12.16
C LEU A 162 -7.57 -4.19 -11.34
N PHE A 163 -7.20 -5.14 -10.49
CA PHE A 163 -6.01 -5.07 -9.66
C PHE A 163 -5.13 -6.29 -9.92
N TYR A 164 -3.85 -6.07 -10.18
CA TYR A 164 -2.89 -7.12 -10.47
C TYR A 164 -1.71 -7.02 -9.51
N LEU A 165 -1.32 -8.17 -8.99
CA LEU A 165 -0.07 -8.34 -8.27
C LEU A 165 0.95 -8.97 -9.21
N VAL A 166 2.04 -8.25 -9.44
CA VAL A 166 3.14 -8.63 -10.34
C VAL A 166 4.30 -9.10 -9.47
N ILE A 167 4.69 -10.36 -9.60
CA ILE A 167 5.73 -10.96 -8.77
C ILE A 167 6.87 -11.53 -9.59
N ALA A 168 8.06 -11.55 -8.99
CA ALA A 168 9.20 -12.28 -9.54
C ALA A 168 8.95 -13.80 -9.47
N GLU A 169 9.52 -14.55 -10.42
CA GLU A 169 9.41 -16.02 -10.52
C GLU A 169 9.63 -16.77 -9.19
N PRO A 170 10.62 -16.41 -8.32
CA PRO A 170 10.83 -17.13 -7.06
C PRO A 170 9.67 -17.04 -6.06
N LEU A 171 8.70 -16.16 -6.27
CA LEU A 171 7.51 -16.03 -5.43
C LEU A 171 6.29 -16.77 -6.00
N ARG A 172 6.42 -17.47 -7.14
CA ARG A 172 5.29 -18.13 -7.85
C ARG A 172 4.47 -19.04 -6.94
N ASP A 173 5.13 -19.83 -6.11
CA ASP A 173 4.49 -20.83 -5.23
C ASP A 173 3.73 -20.20 -4.04
N LEU A 174 3.79 -18.87 -3.89
CA LEU A 174 3.15 -18.12 -2.81
C LEU A 174 1.82 -17.49 -3.25
N SER A 175 1.17 -18.04 -4.28
CA SER A 175 -0.14 -17.59 -4.77
C SER A 175 -1.24 -17.66 -3.71
N PHE A 176 -1.11 -18.51 -2.69
CA PHE A 176 -2.05 -18.54 -1.56
C PHE A 176 -1.96 -17.31 -0.64
N GLU A 177 -0.88 -16.53 -0.70
CA GLU A 177 -0.73 -15.27 0.03
C GLU A 177 -1.26 -14.06 -0.77
N MET A 178 -1.98 -14.29 -1.87
CA MET A 178 -2.53 -13.21 -2.69
C MET A 178 -3.72 -12.53 -2.01
N PRO A 179 -3.85 -11.20 -2.16
CA PRO A 179 -5.05 -10.51 -1.71
C PRO A 179 -6.25 -10.98 -2.53
N SER A 180 -7.35 -11.28 -1.86
CA SER A 180 -8.57 -11.77 -2.51
C SER A 180 -9.06 -10.81 -3.62
N GLY A 181 -9.41 -11.38 -4.78
CA GLY A 181 -9.90 -10.65 -5.96
C GLY A 181 -8.83 -10.01 -6.83
N TRP A 182 -7.56 -10.07 -6.45
CA TRP A 182 -6.45 -9.61 -7.29
C TRP A 182 -6.07 -10.66 -8.32
N GLY A 183 -5.67 -10.22 -9.51
CA GLY A 183 -5.06 -11.08 -10.52
C GLY A 183 -3.57 -11.27 -10.23
N LEU A 184 -3.02 -12.43 -10.60
CA LEU A 184 -1.62 -12.76 -10.39
C LEU A 184 -0.87 -12.79 -11.72
N LEU A 185 0.15 -11.94 -11.82
CA LEU A 185 1.11 -11.91 -12.91
C LEU A 185 2.47 -12.35 -12.42
N VAL A 186 3.00 -13.43 -12.98
CA VAL A 186 4.31 -13.95 -12.61
C VAL A 186 5.30 -13.66 -13.73
N GLN A 187 6.47 -13.15 -13.36
CA GLN A 187 7.55 -12.93 -14.29
C GLN A 187 8.05 -14.26 -14.86
N ASN A 188 7.96 -14.43 -16.18
CA ASN A 188 8.56 -15.54 -16.91
C ASN A 188 9.51 -14.98 -17.98
N GLY A 189 10.81 -14.96 -17.67
CA GLY A 189 11.83 -14.34 -18.53
C GLY A 189 11.58 -12.84 -18.74
N GLU A 190 11.38 -12.44 -20.00
CA GLU A 190 11.08 -11.07 -20.44
C GLU A 190 9.57 -10.81 -20.63
N ALA A 191 8.71 -11.67 -20.09
CA ALA A 191 7.26 -11.52 -20.16
C ALA A 191 6.62 -11.70 -18.78
N LEU A 192 5.33 -11.35 -18.69
CA LEU A 192 4.48 -11.71 -17.56
C LEU A 192 3.44 -12.74 -18.00
N GLU A 193 3.34 -13.81 -17.24
CA GLU A 193 2.32 -14.85 -17.36
C GLU A 193 1.15 -14.54 -16.42
N LEU A 194 -0.08 -14.63 -16.92
CA LEU A 194 -1.28 -14.49 -16.09
C LEU A 194 -1.63 -15.84 -15.47
N VAL A 195 -1.37 -15.98 -14.18
CA VAL A 195 -1.63 -17.20 -13.40
C VAL A 195 -3.04 -17.19 -12.82
N GLU A 196 -3.50 -16.03 -12.34
CA GLU A 196 -4.84 -15.87 -11.76
C GLU A 196 -5.53 -14.64 -12.35
N LYS A 197 -6.83 -14.78 -12.69
CA LYS A 197 -7.62 -13.68 -13.25
C LYS A 197 -8.13 -12.76 -12.13
N PRO A 198 -8.03 -11.43 -12.29
CA PRO A 198 -8.61 -10.50 -11.32
C PRO A 198 -10.14 -10.48 -11.38
N THR A 199 -10.75 -10.08 -10.27
CA THR A 199 -12.16 -9.73 -10.20
C THR A 199 -12.39 -8.33 -10.77
N TRP A 200 -13.52 -8.16 -11.47
CA TRP A 200 -13.94 -6.86 -11.98
C TRP A 200 -14.62 -6.03 -10.90
N HIS A 201 -14.25 -4.75 -10.84
CA HIS A 201 -14.87 -3.75 -9.98
C HIS A 201 -15.48 -2.63 -10.82
N GLU A 202 -16.76 -2.32 -10.54
CA GLU A 202 -17.41 -1.15 -11.14
C GLU A 202 -16.80 0.14 -10.60
N ASN A 203 -16.75 1.16 -11.46
CA ASN A 203 -16.21 2.46 -11.09
C ASN A 203 -17.06 3.59 -11.66
N THR A 204 -17.16 4.70 -10.92
CA THR A 204 -17.93 5.86 -11.39
C THR A 204 -17.14 6.60 -12.49
N ALA A 205 -17.86 7.31 -13.36
CA ALA A 205 -17.22 8.13 -14.39
C ALA A 205 -16.29 9.21 -13.79
N GLU A 206 -16.65 9.76 -12.63
CA GLU A 206 -15.83 10.73 -11.89
C GLU A 206 -14.52 10.10 -11.39
N ALA A 207 -14.60 8.94 -10.74
CA ALA A 207 -13.43 8.23 -10.25
C ALA A 207 -12.49 7.83 -11.41
N LEU A 208 -13.05 7.42 -12.55
CA LEU A 208 -12.29 7.16 -13.76
C LEU A 208 -11.57 8.41 -14.28
N LEU A 209 -12.25 9.56 -14.33
CA LEU A 209 -11.64 10.82 -14.74
C LEU A 209 -10.47 11.20 -13.83
N HIS A 210 -10.65 11.05 -12.51
CA HIS A 210 -9.56 11.26 -11.57
C HIS A 210 -8.41 10.30 -11.81
N PHE A 211 -8.68 9.01 -12.02
CA PHE A 211 -7.66 8.02 -12.32
C PHE A 211 -6.84 8.39 -13.56
N VAL A 212 -7.50 8.71 -14.68
CA VAL A 212 -6.83 9.11 -15.94
C VAL A 212 -6.00 10.38 -15.74
N ARG A 213 -6.51 11.38 -15.02
CA ARG A 213 -5.75 12.59 -14.66
C ARG A 213 -4.49 12.26 -13.86
N ARG A 214 -4.55 11.31 -12.92
CA ARG A 214 -3.38 10.88 -12.13
C ARG A 214 -2.36 10.14 -12.99
N VAL A 215 -2.80 9.27 -13.90
CA VAL A 215 -1.94 8.59 -14.89
C VAL A 215 -1.24 9.61 -15.78
N ALA A 216 -2.01 10.55 -16.37
CA ALA A 216 -1.46 11.61 -17.21
C ALA A 216 -0.43 12.46 -16.45
N ALA A 217 -0.75 12.92 -15.24
CA ALA A 217 0.19 13.69 -14.43
C ALA A 217 1.47 12.90 -14.09
N ALA A 218 1.39 11.58 -13.89
CA ALA A 218 2.55 10.73 -13.67
C ALA A 218 3.40 10.56 -14.94
N ALA A 219 2.76 10.37 -16.09
CA ALA A 219 3.41 10.33 -17.40
C ALA A 219 4.11 11.67 -17.70
N THR A 220 3.45 12.80 -17.48
CA THR A 220 4.05 14.15 -17.64
C THR A 220 5.28 14.32 -16.76
N ARG A 221 5.25 13.85 -15.50
CA ARG A 221 6.44 13.87 -14.64
C ARG A 221 7.59 13.01 -15.18
N ALA A 222 7.30 11.96 -15.95
CA ALA A 222 8.33 11.17 -16.61
C ALA A 222 8.91 11.92 -17.81
N VAL A 223 8.06 12.49 -18.66
CA VAL A 223 8.46 13.34 -19.80
C VAL A 223 9.29 14.53 -19.32
N ASN A 224 8.88 15.22 -18.25
CA ASN A 224 9.65 16.32 -17.69
C ASN A 224 11.06 15.88 -17.25
N ARG A 225 11.23 14.67 -16.72
CA ARG A 225 12.57 14.16 -16.37
C ARG A 225 13.42 13.92 -17.62
N GLU A 226 12.82 13.37 -18.68
CA GLU A 226 13.49 13.11 -19.95
C GLU A 226 13.91 14.42 -20.64
N LEU A 227 13.05 15.43 -20.60
CA LEU A 227 13.30 16.77 -21.15
C LEU A 227 14.08 17.69 -20.19
N ALA A 228 14.53 17.17 -19.04
CA ALA A 228 15.19 17.94 -17.98
C ALA A 228 14.42 19.18 -17.47
N ILE A 229 13.09 19.20 -17.63
CA ILE A 229 12.21 20.27 -17.14
C ILE A 229 12.14 20.21 -15.61
N THR A 230 12.61 21.27 -14.96
CA THR A 230 12.62 21.39 -13.50
C THR A 230 11.40 22.14 -12.97
N ARG A 231 11.13 21.96 -11.67
CA ARG A 231 10.08 22.71 -10.99
C ARG A 231 10.44 24.19 -10.86
N ASP A 232 11.71 24.46 -10.59
CA ASP A 232 12.22 25.82 -10.36
C ASP A 232 12.10 26.67 -11.63
N GLU A 233 12.40 26.11 -12.80
CA GLU A 233 12.16 26.78 -14.10
C GLU A 233 10.68 27.13 -14.31
N ILE A 234 9.77 26.18 -14.02
CA ILE A 234 8.32 26.41 -14.15
C ILE A 234 7.85 27.50 -13.17
N GLU A 235 8.34 27.48 -11.93
CA GLU A 235 7.95 28.45 -10.90
C GLU A 235 8.49 29.85 -11.19
N SER A 236 9.72 29.96 -11.72
CA SER A 236 10.29 31.23 -12.18
C SER A 236 9.42 31.86 -13.29
N ILE A 237 9.11 31.12 -14.34
CA ILE A 237 8.28 31.62 -15.45
C ILE A 237 6.88 31.98 -14.96
N ARG A 238 6.31 31.20 -14.03
CA ARG A 238 4.98 31.49 -13.47
C ARG A 238 4.98 32.77 -12.63
N ALA A 239 6.03 33.03 -11.87
CA ALA A 239 6.16 34.26 -11.10
C ALA A 239 6.20 35.50 -12.01
N ASP A 240 6.75 35.37 -13.22
CA ASP A 240 6.80 36.45 -14.21
C ASP A 240 5.45 36.68 -14.94
N LEU A 241 4.49 35.75 -14.81
CA LEU A 241 3.16 35.82 -15.44
C LEU A 241 2.06 36.40 -14.53
N ILE A 242 2.36 36.61 -13.25
CA ILE A 242 1.43 37.12 -12.21
C ILE A 242 1.88 38.51 -11.79
#